data_AF-A0A2N3C698-F1
#
_entry.id   AF-A0A2N3C698-F1
#
_cell.length_a   1.000
_cell.length_b   1.000
_cell.length_c   1.000
_cell.angle_alpha   90.00
_cell.angle_beta   90.00
_cell.angle_gamma   90.00
#
_symmetry.space_group_name_H-M   'P 1'
#
loop_
_entity.id
_entity.type
_entity.pdbx_description
1 polymer ?
#
loop_
_entity_poly.entity_id
_entity_poly.type
_entity_poly.pdbx_seq_one_letter_code
_entity_poly.pdbx_strand_id
1 'polypeptide(L)'
;MGAIQDRTKEHLGRTDVGIVRYRRMLRAAMDALEAGNPQALPMQGGGAGALRGPMAIDAIGPGQAWERLWAEADAARRAGAPWSAGL
;
A
#
# COMPACT_ATOMS: atom_id res chain seq x y z
N MET A 1 -15.62 -0.47 -1.16
CA MET A 1 -14.76 -0.26 -2.36
C MET A 1 -15.28 1.01 -3.03
N GLY A 2 -14.47 2.06 -3.12
CA GLY A 2 -14.87 3.36 -3.67
C GLY A 2 -14.49 3.50 -5.14
N ALA A 3 -14.91 4.58 -5.78
CA ALA A 3 -14.51 4.91 -7.14
C ALA A 3 -12.98 5.08 -7.24
N ILE A 4 -12.41 4.70 -8.38
CA ILE A 4 -11.02 5.04 -8.69
C ILE A 4 -10.93 6.57 -8.79
N GLN A 5 -10.06 7.15 -7.98
CA GLN A 5 -9.88 8.59 -7.98
C GLN A 5 -9.18 9.05 -9.27
N ASP A 6 -9.81 9.97 -10.00
CA ASP A 6 -9.17 10.69 -11.09
C ASP A 6 -8.16 11.71 -10.52
N ARG A 7 -6.88 11.54 -10.86
CA ARG A 7 -5.77 12.40 -10.41
C ARG A 7 -5.11 13.16 -11.56
N THR A 8 -5.80 13.31 -12.69
CA THR A 8 -5.25 13.99 -13.89
C THR A 8 -4.89 15.45 -13.63
N LYS A 9 -5.56 16.12 -12.69
CA LYS A 9 -5.34 17.53 -12.32
C LYS A 9 -4.62 17.72 -10.97
N GLU A 10 -4.04 16.66 -10.42
CA GLU A 10 -3.36 16.75 -9.13
C GLU A 10 -2.02 17.48 -9.25
N HIS A 11 -1.77 18.40 -8.32
CA HIS A 11 -0.53 19.15 -8.23
C HIS A 11 0.31 18.59 -7.07
N LEU A 12 1.37 17.86 -7.40
CA LEU A 12 2.31 17.31 -6.42
C LEU A 12 3.40 18.33 -6.08
N GLY A 13 3.73 18.45 -4.79
CA GLY A 13 4.81 19.28 -4.30
C GLY A 13 6.18 18.60 -4.40
N ARG A 14 7.25 19.34 -4.07
CA ARG A 14 8.64 18.85 -4.11
C ARG A 14 8.86 17.62 -3.21
N THR A 15 8.16 17.56 -2.08
CA THR A 15 8.25 16.49 -1.09
C THR A 15 7.58 15.19 -1.54
N ASP A 16 6.74 15.24 -2.58
CA ASP A 16 6.00 14.08 -3.10
C ASP A 16 6.82 13.18 -4.04
N VAL A 17 8.15 13.24 -3.94
CA VAL A 17 9.07 12.46 -4.78
C VAL A 17 8.80 10.95 -4.67
N GLY A 18 8.40 10.47 -3.50
CA GLY A 18 7.98 9.08 -3.30
C GLY A 18 6.79 8.72 -4.17
N ILE A 19 5.73 9.53 -4.12
CA ILE A 19 4.50 9.34 -4.91
C ILE A 19 4.83 9.28 -6.41
N VAL A 20 5.66 10.21 -6.91
CA VAL A 20 6.06 10.25 -8.32
C VAL A 20 6.81 8.97 -8.72
N ARG A 21 7.79 8.54 -7.91
CA ARG A 21 8.58 7.32 -8.18
C ARG A 21 7.72 6.07 -8.19
N TYR A 22 6.87 5.89 -7.18
CA TYR A 22 5.98 4.73 -7.09
C TYR A 22 4.98 4.68 -8.24
N ARG A 23 4.42 5.82 -8.68
CA ARG A 23 3.51 5.84 -9.85
C ARG A 23 4.22 5.51 -11.16
N ARG A 24 5.48 5.95 -11.33
CA ARG A 24 6.28 5.56 -12.51
C ARG A 24 6.54 4.06 -12.53
N MET A 25 6.91 3.48 -11.39
CA MET A 25 7.11 2.04 -11.27
C MET A 25 5.82 1.26 -11.55
N LEU A 26 4.67 1.71 -11.05
CA LEU A 26 3.37 1.09 -11.31
C LEU A 26 3.01 1.09 -12.80
N ARG A 27 3.20 2.23 -13.48
CA ARG A 27 2.93 2.33 -14.93
C ARG A 27 3.84 1.41 -15.73
N ALA A 28 5.14 1.42 -15.46
CA ALA A 28 6.07 0.51 -16.12
C ALA A 28 5.72 -0.97 -15.92
N ALA A 29 5.22 -1.34 -14.73
CA ALA A 29 4.72 -2.69 -14.46
C ALA A 29 3.45 -3.03 -15.26
N MET A 30 2.54 -2.07 -15.45
CA MET A 30 1.36 -2.23 -16.31
C MET A 30 1.77 -2.40 -17.78
N ASP A 31 2.68 -1.56 -18.29
CA ASP A 31 3.19 -1.63 -19.66
C ASP A 31 3.87 -2.99 -19.92
N ALA A 32 4.64 -3.50 -18.95
CA ALA A 32 5.28 -4.81 -19.05
C ALA A 32 4.27 -5.96 -19.14
N LEU A 33 3.18 -5.89 -18.39
CA LEU A 33 2.09 -6.88 -18.46
C LEU A 33 1.38 -6.83 -19.82
N GLU A 34 1.07 -5.63 -20.31
CA GLU A 34 0.45 -5.44 -21.62
C GLU A 34 1.33 -5.98 -22.76
N ALA A 35 2.66 -5.82 -22.64
CA ALA A 35 3.63 -6.38 -23.57
C ALA A 35 3.89 -7.89 -23.40
N GLY A 36 3.20 -8.58 -22.48
CA GLY A 36 3.38 -10.01 -22.24
C GLY A 36 4.69 -10.38 -21.54
N ASN A 37 5.30 -9.44 -20.79
CA ASN A 37 6.54 -9.65 -20.04
C ASN A 37 6.32 -9.60 -18.52
N PRO A 38 5.66 -10.61 -17.92
CA PRO A 38 5.41 -10.63 -16.48
C PRO A 38 6.69 -10.79 -15.65
N GLN A 39 7.81 -11.20 -16.25
CA GLN A 39 9.11 -11.34 -15.55
C GLN A 39 9.74 -9.98 -15.21
N ALA A 40 9.33 -8.91 -15.88
CA ALA A 40 9.74 -7.55 -15.54
C ALA A 40 8.98 -6.97 -14.33
N LEU A 41 7.98 -7.68 -13.80
CA LEU A 41 7.25 -7.23 -12.62
C LEU A 41 8.14 -7.29 -11.37
N PRO A 42 8.13 -6.22 -10.55
CA PRO A 42 8.73 -6.28 -9.23
C PRO A 42 8.15 -7.44 -8.41
N MET A 43 9.02 -8.20 -7.74
CA MET A 43 8.64 -9.34 -6.88
C MET A 43 8.01 -10.53 -7.62
N GLN A 44 8.16 -10.59 -8.95
CA GLN A 44 7.89 -11.81 -9.69
C GLN A 44 8.89 -12.90 -9.30
N GLY A 45 8.42 -14.14 -9.17
CA GLY A 45 9.27 -15.27 -8.78
C GLY A 45 9.25 -15.62 -7.28
N GLY A 46 8.38 -14.99 -6.49
CA GLY A 46 8.09 -15.40 -5.11
C GLY A 46 8.44 -14.35 -4.06
N GLY A 47 8.26 -14.70 -2.79
CA GLY A 47 8.56 -13.81 -1.64
C GLY A 47 7.52 -12.72 -1.37
N ALA A 48 6.74 -12.29 -2.36
CA ALA A 48 5.66 -11.32 -2.17
C ALA A 48 4.65 -11.77 -1.11
N GLY A 49 4.32 -13.08 -1.09
CA GLY A 49 3.43 -13.68 -0.10
C GLY A 49 3.98 -13.73 1.33
N ALA A 50 5.26 -13.43 1.55
CA ALA A 50 5.86 -13.29 2.88
C ALA A 50 5.84 -11.83 3.38
N LEU A 51 5.52 -10.88 2.51
CA LEU A 51 5.45 -9.47 2.89
C LEU A 51 4.20 -9.24 3.73
N ARG A 52 4.40 -8.69 4.93
CA ARG A 52 3.32 -8.26 5.83
C ARG A 52 3.06 -6.76 5.83
N GLY A 53 3.96 -6.03 5.19
CA GLY A 53 3.97 -4.58 5.13
C GLY A 53 4.25 -3.95 6.50
N PRO A 54 4.52 -2.64 6.54
CA PRO A 54 4.48 -1.89 7.77
C PRO A 54 3.04 -1.78 8.29
N MET A 55 2.87 -1.69 9.61
CA MET A 55 1.59 -1.34 10.22
C MET A 55 1.42 0.17 10.09
N ALA A 56 0.77 0.60 9.00
CA ALA A 56 0.56 2.00 8.64
C ALA A 56 -0.86 2.42 9.02
N ILE A 57 -1.09 2.59 10.32
CA ILE A 57 -2.36 3.07 10.87
C ILE A 57 -2.09 4.17 11.90
N ASP A 58 -2.96 5.17 11.94
CA ASP A 58 -3.01 6.13 13.03
C ASP A 58 -4.09 5.72 14.02
N ALA A 59 -3.78 5.75 15.32
CA ALA A 59 -4.74 5.52 16.40
C ALA A 59 -4.81 6.74 17.31
N ILE A 60 -6.02 7.07 17.77
CA ILE A 60 -6.26 8.19 18.69
C ILE A 60 -6.72 7.62 20.02
N GLY A 61 -6.08 8.02 21.11
CA GLY A 61 -6.47 7.62 22.45
C GLY A 61 -5.55 8.18 23.54
N PRO A 62 -5.73 7.74 24.81
CA PRO A 62 -4.92 8.21 25.92
C PRO A 62 -3.43 7.96 25.69
N GLY A 63 -2.60 8.97 25.97
CA GLY A 63 -1.16 8.92 25.70
C GLY A 63 -0.48 7.70 26.33
N GLN A 64 -0.83 7.32 27.56
CA GLN A 64 -0.28 6.16 28.26
C GLN A 64 -0.57 4.80 27.62
N ALA A 65 -1.50 4.72 26.67
CA ALA A 65 -1.91 3.47 26.00
C ALA A 65 -1.44 3.40 24.54
N TRP A 66 -0.68 4.39 24.06
CA TRP A 66 -0.37 4.55 22.63
C TRP A 66 0.19 3.27 21.99
N GLU A 67 1.12 2.57 22.66
CA GLU A 67 1.76 1.35 22.13
C GLU A 67 0.78 0.21 21.86
N ARG A 68 -0.24 0.04 22.71
CA ARG A 68 -1.24 -1.00 22.53
C ARG A 68 -2.30 -0.58 21.52
N LEU A 69 -2.71 0.69 21.57
CA LEU A 69 -3.81 1.23 20.77
C LEU A 69 -3.60 1.03 19.28
N TRP A 70 -2.41 1.37 18.75
CA TRP A 70 -2.16 1.24 17.31
C TRP A 70 -2.13 -0.23 16.87
N ALA A 71 -1.61 -1.13 17.71
CA ALA A 71 -1.53 -2.56 17.42
C ALA A 71 -2.92 -3.22 17.42
N GLU A 72 -3.75 -2.92 18.43
CA GLU A 72 -5.14 -3.37 18.51
C GLU A 72 -5.98 -2.84 17.34
N ALA A 73 -5.81 -1.56 16.99
CA ALA A 73 -6.50 -0.95 15.86
C ALA A 73 -6.10 -1.59 14.53
N ASP A 74 -4.81 -1.89 14.32
CA ASP A 74 -4.35 -2.59 13.11
C ASP A 74 -4.92 -4.01 13.04
N ALA A 75 -4.91 -4.75 14.16
CA ALA A 75 -5.48 -6.09 14.25
C ALA A 75 -6.98 -6.09 13.92
N ALA A 76 -7.75 -5.16 14.50
CA ALA A 76 -9.17 -4.99 14.22
C ALA A 76 -9.43 -4.66 12.75
N ARG A 77 -8.64 -3.72 12.17
CA ARG A 77 -8.71 -3.36 10.75
C ARG A 77 -8.45 -4.57 9.85
N ARG A 78 -7.43 -5.39 10.15
CA ARG A 78 -7.10 -6.60 9.38
C ARG A 78 -8.18 -7.66 9.51
N ALA A 79 -8.71 -7.89 10.71
CA ALA A 79 -9.78 -8.86 10.95
C ALA A 79 -11.08 -8.49 10.22
N GLY A 80 -11.39 -7.19 10.10
CA GLY A 80 -12.55 -6.68 9.37
C GLY A 80 -12.34 -6.52 7.86
N ALA A 81 -11.14 -6.78 7.33
CA ALA A 81 -10.86 -6.57 5.91
C ALA A 81 -11.48 -7.68 5.04
N PRO A 82 -12.16 -7.35 3.93
CA PRO A 82 -12.71 -8.34 3.00
C PRO A 82 -11.64 -8.95 2.06
N TRP A 83 -10.36 -8.62 2.25
CA TRP A 83 -9.21 -9.14 1.50
C TRP A 83 -8.20 -9.80 2.43
N SER A 84 -7.27 -10.59 1.88
CA SER A 84 -6.20 -11.24 2.67
C SER A 84 -5.29 -10.19 3.31
N ALA A 85 -5.56 -9.88 4.57
CA ALA A 85 -4.86 -8.87 5.36
C ALA A 85 -4.16 -9.46 6.59
N GLY A 86 -4.18 -10.78 6.77
CA GLY A 86 -3.57 -11.47 7.90
C GLY A 86 -2.04 -11.29 7.96
N LEU A 87 -1.51 -11.35 9.19
CA LEU A 87 -0.07 -11.46 9.47
C LEU A 87 0.39 -12.92 9.46
#